data_AF-A0A410PPM2-F1
#
_entry.id   AF-A0A410PPM2-F1
#
_cell.length_a   1.000
_cell.length_b   1.000
_cell.length_c   1.000
_cell.angle_alpha   90.00
_cell.angle_beta   90.00
_cell.angle_gamma   90.00
#
_symmetry.space_group_name_H-M   'P 1'
#
loop_
_entity.id
_entity.type
_entity.pdbx_description
1 polymer ?
#
loop_
_entity_poly.entity_id
_entity_poly.type
_entity_poly.pdbx_seq_one_letter_code
_entity_poly.pdbx_strand_id
1 'polypeptide(L)' 'MKIGAVIRDTQSDVYKGLNKKRKKKRHRRRRRPEKEKLTFSDVENLMKHDSYVRTSGGAFRQKTWGK' A
#
# COMPACT_ATOMS: atom_id res chain seq x y z
N MET A 1 14.42 -47.73 -17.54
CA MET A 1 13.84 -46.69 -18.42
C MET A 1 13.39 -45.51 -17.55
N LYS A 2 13.80 -44.26 -17.83
CA LYS A 2 13.39 -43.10 -17.01
C LYS A 2 12.01 -42.62 -17.47
N ILE A 3 11.06 -42.48 -16.56
CA ILE A 3 9.68 -42.00 -16.84
C ILE A 3 9.68 -40.70 -17.65
N GLY A 4 10.60 -39.78 -17.37
CA GLY A 4 10.71 -38.51 -18.12
C GLY A 4 11.09 -38.67 -19.60
N ALA A 5 11.82 -39.72 -19.98
CA ALA A 5 12.11 -40.02 -21.38
C ALA A 5 10.88 -40.61 -22.08
N VAL A 6 10.16 -41.50 -21.39
CA VAL A 6 8.91 -42.10 -21.91
C VAL A 6 7.85 -41.03 -22.18
N ILE A 7 7.67 -40.07 -21.26
CA ILE A 7 6.70 -38.97 -21.43
C ILE A 7 7.12 -38.04 -22.56
N ARG A 8 8.43 -37.83 -22.76
CA ARG A 8 8.94 -37.03 -23.89
C ARG A 8 8.59 -37.65 -25.23
N ASP A 9 8.73 -38.97 -25.34
CA ASP A 9 8.59 -39.70 -26.60
C ASP A 9 7.12 -40.04 -26.91
N THR A 10 6.32 -40.36 -25.88
CA THR A 10 4.90 -40.72 -26.04
C THR A 10 3.95 -39.52 -25.96
N GLN A 11 4.31 -38.46 -25.22
CA GLN A 11 3.42 -37.34 -24.90
C GLN A 11 4.17 -35.99 -24.92
N SER A 12 4.66 -35.63 -26.11
CA SER A 12 5.53 -34.46 -26.29
C SER A 12 4.90 -33.13 -25.82
N ASP A 13 3.58 -32.97 -25.94
CA ASP A 13 2.87 -31.77 -25.50
C ASP A 13 2.78 -31.64 -23.98
N VAL A 14 2.55 -32.76 -23.29
CA VAL A 14 2.56 -32.83 -21.82
C VAL A 14 3.96 -32.52 -21.30
N TYR A 15 4.99 -33.09 -21.92
CA TYR A 15 6.39 -32.81 -21.58
C TYR A 15 6.74 -31.32 -21.70
N LYS A 16 6.31 -30.66 -22.79
CA LYS A 16 6.50 -29.20 -22.98
C LYS A 16 5.76 -28.38 -21.92
N GLY A 17 4.55 -28.80 -21.55
CA GLY A 17 3.75 -28.14 -20.49
C GLY A 17 4.42 -28.21 -19.12
N LEU A 18 4.93 -29.38 -18.74
CA LEU A 18 5.63 -29.62 -17.47
C LEU A 18 6.95 -28.85 -17.37
N ASN A 19 7.71 -28.78 -18.47
CA ASN A 19 9.01 -28.11 -18.50
C ASN A 19 8.91 -26.58 -18.74
N LYS A 20 7.71 -26.06 -19.00
CA LYS A 20 7.49 -24.63 -19.18
C LYS A 20 7.72 -23.91 -17.85
N LYS A 21 8.86 -23.22 -17.72
CA LYS A 21 9.09 -22.29 -16.59
C LYS A 21 7.95 -21.29 -16.54
N ARG A 22 7.04 -21.44 -15.57
CA ARG A 22 6.02 -20.43 -15.28
C ARG A 22 6.78 -19.14 -14.97
N LYS A 23 6.75 -18.17 -15.89
CA LYS A 23 7.15 -16.79 -15.58
C LYS A 23 6.26 -16.38 -14.42
N LYS A 24 6.78 -16.40 -13.19
CA LYS A 24 6.10 -15.82 -12.05
C LYS A 24 5.81 -14.40 -12.50
N LYS A 25 4.54 -14.07 -12.78
CA LYS A 25 4.14 -12.67 -12.89
C LYS A 25 4.69 -12.08 -11.61
N ARG A 26 5.72 -11.24 -11.72
CA ARG A 26 6.13 -10.40 -10.61
C ARG A 26 4.84 -9.68 -10.29
N HIS A 27 4.09 -10.17 -9.31
CA HIS A 27 3.09 -9.36 -8.66
C HIS A 27 3.90 -8.11 -8.34
N ARG A 28 3.64 -7.03 -9.08
CA ARG A 28 4.09 -5.71 -8.71
C ARG A 28 3.55 -5.64 -7.30
N ARG A 29 4.41 -5.93 -6.31
CA ARG A 29 4.10 -5.71 -4.90
C ARG A 29 3.59 -4.31 -4.96
N ARG A 30 2.27 -4.14 -4.81
CA ARG A 30 1.64 -2.83 -4.83
C ARG A 30 2.53 -2.07 -3.87
N ARG A 31 3.31 -1.13 -4.40
CA ARG A 31 4.25 -0.36 -3.59
C ARG A 31 3.31 0.14 -2.51
N ARG A 32 3.44 -0.37 -1.28
CA ARG A 32 2.72 0.22 -0.17
C ARG A 32 3.07 1.70 -0.34
N PRO A 33 2.08 2.61 -0.47
CA PRO A 33 2.41 4.02 -0.50
C PRO A 33 3.38 4.21 0.65
N GLU A 34 4.56 4.72 0.30
CA GLU A 34 5.62 4.99 1.25
C GLU A 34 4.93 5.60 2.45
N LYS A 35 5.06 4.97 3.64
CA LYS A 35 4.33 5.42 4.84
C LYS A 35 4.55 6.92 4.90
N GLU A 36 3.52 7.71 4.60
CA GLU A 36 3.65 9.17 4.59
C GLU A 36 4.12 9.51 5.99
N LYS A 37 5.39 9.90 6.10
CA LYS A 37 5.96 10.29 7.37
C LYS A 37 5.35 11.66 7.61
N LEU A 38 4.26 11.68 8.37
CA LEU A 38 3.68 12.92 8.86
C LEU A 38 4.82 13.73 9.47
N THR A 39 5.01 14.92 8.94
CA THR A 39 5.95 15.87 9.51
C THR A 39 5.39 16.37 10.84
N PHE A 40 6.24 16.97 11.67
CA PHE A 40 5.80 17.59 12.91
C PHE A 40 4.69 18.62 12.68
N SER A 41 4.81 19.41 11.59
CA SER A 41 3.81 20.41 11.19
C SER A 41 2.47 19.77 10.82
N ASP A 42 2.47 18.60 10.17
CA ASP A 42 1.23 17.89 9.84
C ASP A 42 0.48 17.44 11.09
N VAL A 43 1.21 16.97 12.10
CA VAL A 43 0.63 16.59 13.40
C VAL A 43 0.12 17.82 14.15
N GLU A 44 0.88 18.91 14.16
CA GLU A 44 0.50 20.18 14.79
C GLU A 44 -0.79 20.73 14.17
N ASN A 45 -0.88 20.78 12.84
CA ASN A 45 -2.07 21.24 12.14
C ASN A 45 -3.29 20.34 12.39
N LEU A 46 -3.08 19.03 12.52
CA LEU A 46 -4.15 18.08 12.87
C LEU A 46 -4.64 18.25 14.32
N MET A 47 -3.73 18.49 15.26
CA MET A 47 -4.06 18.70 16.68
C MET A 47 -4.57 20.12 16.98
N LYS A 48 -4.37 21.06 16.05
CA LYS A 48 -4.84 22.43 16.20
C LYS A 48 -6.36 22.47 16.13
N HIS A 49 -6.99 22.83 17.25
CA HIS A 49 -8.43 23.05 17.30
C HIS A 49 -8.77 24.47 16.82
N ASP A 50 -9.21 24.62 15.57
CA ASP A 50 -9.68 25.91 15.02
C ASP A 50 -11.01 26.39 15.65
N SER A 51 -11.66 25.52 16.43
CA SER A 51 -12.93 25.79 17.08
C SER A 51 -12.81 26.69 18.31
N TYR A 52 -11.62 26.98 18.83
CA TYR A 52 -11.44 27.83 20.01
C TYR A 52 -10.31 28.84 19.82
N VAL A 53 -10.47 30.02 20.42
CA VAL A 53 -9.49 31.11 20.36
C VAL A 53 -9.29 31.72 21.75
N ARG A 54 -8.09 32.24 22.00
CA ARG A 54 -7.84 33.11 23.16
C ARG A 54 -8.37 34.50 22.84
N THR A 55 -9.20 35.04 23.71
CA THR A 55 -9.62 36.44 23.62
C THR A 55 -8.53 37.36 24.17
N SER A 56 -8.68 38.67 23.97
CA SER A 56 -7.78 39.70 24.49
C SER A 56 -7.56 39.64 26.00
N GLY A 57 -8.48 39.04 26.76
CA GLY A 57 -8.34 38.79 28.21
C GLY A 57 -7.71 37.45 28.57
N GLY A 58 -7.15 36.71 27.61
CA GLY A 58 -6.51 35.41 27.83
C GLY A 58 -7.48 34.24 28.04
N ALA A 59 -8.79 34.50 28.19
CA ALA A 59 -9.82 33.47 28.31
C ALA A 59 -9.97 32.66 27.01
N PHE A 60 -10.14 31.35 27.15
CA PHE A 60 -10.39 30.47 26.02
C PHE A 60 -11.88 30.45 25.70
N ARG A 61 -12.26 30.76 24.45
CA ARG A 61 -13.66 30.81 24.00
C ARG A 61 -13.83 30.10 22.67
N GLN A 62 -14.99 29.47 22.49
CA GLN A 62 -15.32 28.84 21.22
C GLN A 62 -15.43 29.92 20.13
N LYS A 63 -14.77 29.68 18.99
CA LYS A 63 -14.85 30.52 17.81
C LYS A 63 -16.26 30.42 17.25
N THR A 64 -17.03 31.48 17.41
CA THR A 64 -18.31 31.64 16.72
C THR A 64 -18.01 32.11 15.30
N TRP A 65 -18.27 31.26 14.32
CA TRP A 65 -18.38 31.71 12.93
C TRP A 65 -19.69 32.51 12.87
N GLY A 66 -19.61 33.79 12.49
CA GLY A 66 -20.72 34.74 12.60
C GLY A 66 -22.02 34.27 11.93
N LYS A 67 -23.13 34.93 12.26
CA LYS A 67 -24.41 34.80 11.54
C LYS A 67 -24.30 35.30 10.11
#